data_AF-A0A2G2BRV1-F1
#
_entry.id   AF-A0A2G2BRV1-F1
#
_cell.length_a   1.000
_cell.length_b   1.000
_cell.length_c   1.000
_cell.angle_alpha   90.00
_cell.angle_beta   90.00
_cell.angle_gamma   90.00
#
_symmetry.space_group_name_H-M   'P 1'
#
loop_
_entity.id
_entity.type
_entity.pdbx_description
1 polymer ?
#
loop_
_entity_poly.entity_id
_entity_poly.type
_entity_poly.pdbx_seq_one_letter_code
_entity_poly.pdbx_strand_id
1 'polypeptide(L)' 'MTLEILTSDSLGPIRHGFFTRHGGASSGVFAGLNCGSGSSDQREIVAINR' A
#
# COMPACT_ATOMS: atom_id res chain seq x y z
N MET A 1 -1.79 12.60 -4.76
CA MET A 1 -1.76 11.30 -4.05
C MET A 1 -2.32 10.27 -5.02
N THR A 2 -1.43 9.55 -5.70
CA THR A 2 -1.83 8.51 -6.66
C THR A 2 -1.12 7.24 -6.24
N LEU A 3 -1.84 6.13 -6.21
CA LEU A 3 -1.24 4.82 -5.96
C LEU A 3 -0.36 4.45 -7.14
N GLU A 4 0.84 3.96 -6.84
CA GLU A 4 1.72 3.35 -7.83
C GLU A 4 1.51 1.83 -7.77
N ILE A 5 1.00 1.27 -8.87
CA ILE A 5 0.63 -0.14 -8.97
C ILE A 5 1.50 -0.77 -10.05
N LEU A 6 2.40 -1.66 -9.64
CA LEU A 6 3.23 -2.43 -10.56
C LEU A 6 2.52 -3.73 -10.92
N THR A 7 2.62 -4.16 -12.17
CA THR A 7 2.07 -5.43 -12.67
C THR A 7 3.15 -6.26 -13.34
N SER A 8 2.89 -7.55 -13.52
CA SER A 8 3.77 -8.51 -14.20
C SER A 8 3.00 -9.26 -15.27
N ASP A 9 3.55 -9.28 -16.49
CA ASP A 9 2.97 -10.01 -17.62
C ASP A 9 2.84 -11.51 -17.34
N SER A 10 3.70 -12.07 -16.50
CA SER A 10 3.65 -13.47 -16.07
C SER A 10 2.40 -13.82 -15.27
N LEU A 11 1.74 -12.81 -14.68
CA LEU A 11 0.51 -12.95 -13.91
C LEU A 11 -0.73 -12.46 -14.67
N GLY A 12 -0.64 -12.24 -15.99
CA GLY A 12 -1.86 -12.08 -16.80
C GLY A 12 -2.71 -13.35 -16.74
N PRO A 13 -3.89 -13.42 -17.37
CA PRO A 13 -5.06 -12.50 -17.32
C PRO A 13 -5.63 -12.22 -15.90
N ILE A 14 -4.92 -12.61 -14.84
CA ILE A 14 -5.39 -12.43 -13.47
C ILE A 14 -5.20 -10.97 -13.06
N ARG A 15 -6.24 -10.37 -12.46
CA ARG A 15 -6.11 -9.03 -11.86
C ARG A 15 -5.17 -9.12 -10.67
N HIS A 16 -4.05 -8.42 -10.74
CA HIS A 16 -3.05 -8.36 -9.68
C HIS A 16 -2.39 -6.98 -9.64
N GLY A 17 -1.61 -6.73 -8.59
CA GLY A 17 -0.82 -5.52 -8.45
C GLY A 17 0.15 -5.65 -7.29
N PHE A 18 1.37 -5.16 -7.48
CA PHE A 18 2.38 -4.99 -6.43
C PHE A 18 2.44 -3.50 -6.10
N PHE A 19 1.91 -3.15 -4.93
CA PHE A 19 1.87 -1.78 -4.48
C PHE A 19 3.23 -1.34 -3.93
N THR A 20 3.62 -0.11 -4.23
CA THR A 20 4.80 0.51 -3.61
C THR A 20 4.37 1.25 -2.33
N ARG A 21 5.32 1.92 -1.67
CA ARG A 21 5.00 2.78 -0.53
C ARG A 21 4.32 4.09 -0.95
N HIS A 22 4.29 4.44 -2.24
CA HIS A 22 3.77 5.73 -2.68
C HIS A 22 2.24 5.78 -2.67
N GLY A 23 1.70 6.96 -2.36
CA GLY A 23 0.26 7.21 -2.43
C GLY A 23 -0.55 6.85 -1.17
N GLY A 24 0.09 6.36 -0.11
CA GLY A 24 -0.58 6.12 1.18
C GLY A 24 -0.53 7.30 2.15
N ALA A 25 -1.31 7.18 3.22
CA ALA A 25 -1.56 8.23 4.21
C ALA A 25 -0.69 8.13 5.48
N SER A 26 0.09 7.05 5.64
CA SER A 26 0.98 6.87 6.80
C SER A 26 2.12 7.89 6.79
N SER A 27 2.67 8.17 7.97
CA SER A 27 3.74 9.16 8.17
C SER A 27 4.89 8.59 9.03
N GLY A 28 5.96 9.37 9.23
CA GLY A 28 7.11 8.94 10.02
C GLY A 28 7.82 7.71 9.45
N VAL A 29 8.14 6.73 10.31
CA VAL A 29 8.80 5.48 9.88
C VAL A 29 7.92 4.66 8.92
N PHE A 30 6.60 4.81 8.98
CA PHE A 30 5.63 4.15 8.12
C PHE A 30 5.25 4.98 6.90
N ALA A 31 5.94 6.10 6.63
CA ALA A 31 5.53 7.06 5.61
C ALA A 31 5.15 6.42 4.27
N GLY A 32 3.90 6.63 3.83
CA GLY A 32 3.36 6.03 2.63
C GLY A 32 2.22 5.02 2.88
N LEU A 33 2.23 3.92 2.12
CA LEU A 33 1.15 2.93 2.06
C LEU A 33 1.39 1.73 2.98
N ASN A 34 1.35 1.94 4.29
CA ASN A 34 1.41 0.86 5.26
C ASN A 34 0.03 0.21 5.46
N CYS A 35 -0.11 -1.06 5.08
CA CYS A 35 -1.32 -1.87 5.29
C CYS A 35 -1.17 -2.90 6.43
N GLY A 36 -0.07 -2.85 7.19
CA GLY A 36 0.24 -3.82 8.24
C GLY A 36 -0.60 -3.59 9.50
N SER A 37 -1.68 -4.35 9.68
CA SER A 37 -2.55 -4.23 10.86
C SER A 37 -1.88 -4.57 12.20
N GLY A 38 -0.77 -5.33 12.16
CA GLY A 38 0.08 -5.62 13.33
C GLY A 38 1.23 -4.65 13.54
N SER A 39 1.36 -3.61 12.71
CA SER A 39 2.38 -2.57 12.88
C SER A 39 2.02 -1.63 14.04
N SER A 40 3.00 -0.88 14.53
CA SER A 40 2.79 0.16 15.55
C SER A 40 2.33 1.50 14.96
N ASP A 41 1.76 1.48 13.76
CA ASP A 41 1.19 2.66 13.10
C ASP A 41 -0.22 2.97 13.63
N GLN A 42 -0.77 4.13 13.25
CA GLN A 42 -2.13 4.51 13.58
C GLN A 42 -3.13 3.61 12.85
N ARG A 43 -4.02 2.95 13.59
CA ARG A 43 -4.95 1.95 13.05
C ARG A 43 -5.88 2.55 12.00
N GLU A 44 -6.30 3.79 12.20
CA GLU A 44 -7.17 4.54 11.30
C GLU A 44 -6.47 4.81 9.97
N ILE A 45 -5.17 5.12 10.01
CA ILE A 45 -4.37 5.38 8.81
C ILE A 45 -4.09 4.08 8.05
N VAL A 46 -3.79 3.00 8.77
CA VAL A 46 -3.65 1.66 8.17
C VAL A 46 -4.97 1.22 7.50
N ALA A 47 -6.12 1.55 8.10
CA ALA A 47 -7.42 1.26 7.51
C ALA A 47 -7.70 2.06 6.23
N ILE A 48 -7.22 3.31 6.14
CA ILE A 48 -7.33 4.13 4.91
C ILE A 48 -6.48 3.57 3.76
N ASN A 49 -5.33 2.96 4.07
CA ASN A 49 -4.43 2.40 3.07
C ASN A 49 -4.89 1.05 2.48
N ARG A 50 -5.97 0.44 2.98
CA ARG A 50 -6.41 -0.93 2.65
C ARG A 50 -7.66 -0.94 1.78
#